data_AF-A0A3S6FFE4-F1
#
_entry.id   AF-A0A3S6FFE4-F1
#
_cell.length_a   1.000
_cell.length_b   1.000
_cell.length_c   1.000
_cell.angle_alpha   90.00
_cell.angle_beta   90.00
_cell.angle_gamma   90.00
#
_symmetry.space_group_name_H-M   'P 1'
#
loop_
_entity.id
_entity.type
_entity.pdbx_description
1 polymer ?
#
loop_
_entity_poly.entity_id
_entity_poly.type
_entity_poly.pdbx_seq_one_letter_code
_entity_poly.pdbx_strand_id
1 'polypeptide(L)' 'VFGSPRPNEYFTESRQEVPLVTGRFDSLEQLDEFTRSF' A
#
# COMPACT_ATOMS: atom_id res chain seq x y z
N VAL A 1 10.11 3.05 -13.80
CA VAL A 1 10.59 2.93 -12.40
C VAL A 1 9.77 1.82 -11.72
N PHE A 2 10.34 1.02 -10.83
CA PHE A 2 9.79 -0.29 -10.40
C PHE A 2 8.74 -0.28 -9.28
N GLY A 3 8.32 0.87 -8.75
CA GLY A 3 7.20 0.95 -7.78
C GLY A 3 7.49 0.41 -6.38
N SER A 4 8.76 0.24 -5.99
CA SER A 4 9.13 -0.11 -4.62
C SER A 4 8.86 1.06 -3.66
N PRO A 5 8.15 0.84 -2.54
CA PRO A 5 7.92 1.88 -1.54
C PRO A 5 9.25 2.37 -0.95
N ARG A 6 9.36 3.68 -0.72
CA ARG A 6 10.47 4.26 0.03
C ARG A 6 10.42 3.81 1.49
N PRO A 7 11.54 3.88 2.24
CA PRO A 7 11.56 3.47 3.64
C PRO A 7 10.47 4.13 4.52
N ASN A 8 10.06 5.36 4.20
CA ASN A 8 9.03 6.10 4.92
C ASN A 8 7.60 5.88 4.38
N GLU A 9 7.41 5.01 3.39
CA GLU A 9 6.13 4.75 2.71
C GLU A 9 5.60 3.34 2.99
N TYR A 10 6.13 2.62 3.99
CA TYR A 10 5.59 1.30 4.35
C TYR A 10 4.39 1.39 5.28
N PHE A 11 4.35 2.40 6.14
CA PHE A 11 3.35 2.60 7.18
C PHE A 11 3.09 4.09 7.35
N THR A 12 1.87 4.43 7.76
CA THR A 12 1.50 5.80 8.12
C THR A 12 1.40 5.91 9.64
N GLU A 13 1.34 7.12 10.18
CA GLU A 13 1.15 7.32 11.63
C GLU A 13 -0.16 6.68 12.12
N SER A 14 -1.21 6.68 11.29
CA SER A 14 -2.52 6.13 11.63
C SER A 14 -2.67 4.65 11.31
N ARG A 15 -1.85 4.09 10.42
CA ARG A 15 -1.96 2.69 9.96
C ARG A 15 -0.60 2.00 10.00
N GLN A 16 -0.48 1.07 10.96
CA GLN A 16 0.69 0.22 11.19
C GLN A 16 0.46 -1.24 10.74
N GLU A 17 -0.61 -1.48 10.00
CA GLU A 17 -0.92 -2.80 9.42
C GLU A 17 -0.13 -3.01 8.13
N VAL A 18 0.28 -4.26 7.88
CA VAL A 18 0.98 -4.61 6.64
C VAL A 18 0.03 -4.42 5.45
N PRO A 19 0.44 -3.69 4.38
CA PRO A 19 -0.36 -3.49 3.17
C PRO A 19 -0.39 -4.77 2.31
N LEU A 20 -1.05 -5.81 2.82
CA LEU A 20 -1.18 -7.11 2.17
C LEU A 20 -2.36 -7.10 1.19
N VAL A 21 -2.08 -7.39 -0.08
CA VAL A 21 -3.13 -7.59 -1.09
C VAL A 21 -3.79 -8.95 -0.86
N THR A 22 -5.10 -8.94 -0.63
CA THR A 22 -5.89 -10.16 -0.34
C THR A 22 -6.84 -10.55 -1.46
N GLY A 23 -7.16 -9.59 -2.34
CA GLY A 23 -8.13 -9.76 -3.41
C GLY A 23 -7.45 -9.88 -4.77
N ARG A 24 -7.89 -10.86 -5.59
CA ARG A 24 -7.28 -11.12 -6.90
C ARG A 24 -7.71 -10.09 -7.95
N PHE A 25 -9.00 -9.76 -8.00
CA PHE A 25 -9.58 -8.94 -9.07
C PHE A 25 -9.56 -7.44 -8.76
N ASP A 26 -9.54 -7.10 -7.49
CA ASP A 26 -9.49 -5.76 -6.89
C ASP A 26 -8.07 -5.37 -6.43
N SER A 27 -7.07 -6.19 -6.75
CA SER A 27 -5.66 -5.96 -6.36
C SER A 27 -5.13 -4.58 -6.72
N LEU A 28 -5.52 -4.03 -7.88
CA LEU A 28 -5.10 -2.69 -8.31
C LEU A 28 -5.75 -1.58 -7.46
N GLU A 29 -7.00 -1.74 -7.08
CA GLU A 29 -7.72 -0.79 -6.23
C GLU A 29 -7.16 -0.83 -4.80
N GLN A 30 -6.89 -2.02 -4.27
CA GLN A 30 -6.24 -2.19 -2.97
C GLN A 30 -4.86 -1.52 -2.92
N LEU A 31 -4.07 -1.66 -3.99
CA LEU A 31 -2.77 -0.97 -4.08
C LEU A 31 -2.95 0.55 -4.08
N ASP A 32 -3.89 1.08 -4.86
CA ASP A 32 -4.17 2.52 -4.89
C ASP A 32 -4.57 3.04 -3.50
N GLU A 33 -5.44 2.33 -2.78
CA GLU A 33 -5.81 2.65 -1.40
C GLU A 33 -4.59 2.69 -0.46
N PHE A 34 -3.70 1.71 -0.55
CA PHE A 34 -2.49 1.67 0.27
C PHE A 34 -1.58 2.87 -0.03
N THR A 35 -1.47 3.26 -1.30
CA THR A 35 -0.59 4.36 -1.71
C THR A 35 -1.17 5.76 -1.50
N ARG A 36 -2.50 5.93 -1.47
CA ARG A 36 -3.15 7.23 -1.22
C ARG A 36 -2.90 7.78 0.18
N SER A 37 -2.52 6.91 1.11
CA SER A 37 -2.33 7.27 2.52
C SER A 37 -0.92 7.78 2.86
N PHE A 38 0.01 7.75 1.89
CA PHE A 38 1.39 8.24 2.06
C PHE A 38 1.49 9.78 2.02
#